data_AF-A0AAX0RY39-F1
#
_entry.id   AF-A0AAX0RY39-F1
#
_cell.length_a   1.000
_cell.length_b   1.000
_cell.length_c   1.000
_cell.angle_alpha   90.00
_cell.angle_beta   90.00
_cell.angle_gamma   90.00
#
_symmetry.space_group_name_H-M   'P 1'
#
loop_
_entity.id
_entity.type
_entity.pdbx_description
1 polymer ?
#
loop_
_entity_poly.entity_id
_entity_poly.type
_entity_poly.pdbx_seq_one_letter_code
_entity_poly.pdbx_strand_id
1 'polypeptide(L)'
;MSSFLVVLLAMCVTGILEQSGVLSSLVEPLVKRTQGSTFRITLATMVIALITNMIGSSMLLTSIVAGSLMKNVFKNNNLAPENLTRNIEDAGTMGAPVIPWNSNEIYCSYLLAVSPYAYFHMSF
;
A
#
# COMPACT_ATOMS: atom_id res chain seq x y z
N MET A 1 3.73 -25.10 5.98
CA MET A 1 3.57 -24.78 4.54
C MET A 1 4.66 -23.77 4.19
N SER A 2 5.53 -24.05 3.22
CA SER A 2 6.72 -23.20 2.96
C SER A 2 6.29 -21.80 2.52
N SER A 3 6.67 -20.75 3.27
CA SER A 3 6.26 -19.35 3.04
C SER A 3 6.51 -18.88 1.59
N PHE A 4 7.51 -19.47 0.93
CA PHE A 4 7.83 -19.22 -0.48
C PHE A 4 6.66 -19.55 -1.43
N LEU A 5 5.95 -20.66 -1.21
CA LEU A 5 4.81 -21.06 -2.04
C LEU A 5 3.66 -20.06 -1.93
N VAL A 6 3.43 -19.51 -0.74
CA VAL A 6 2.35 -18.52 -0.51
C VAL A 6 2.67 -17.23 -1.24
N VAL A 7 3.93 -16.78 -1.22
CA VAL A 7 4.38 -15.60 -1.96
C VAL A 7 4.23 -15.80 -3.47
N LEU A 8 4.66 -16.95 -4.01
CA LEU A 8 4.48 -17.26 -5.43
C LEU A 8 3.01 -17.27 -5.85
N LEU A 9 2.15 -17.96 -5.08
CA LEU A 9 0.71 -17.99 -5.35
C LEU A 9 0.10 -16.59 -5.29
N ALA A 10 0.47 -15.77 -4.31
CA ALA A 10 -0.01 -14.39 -4.19
C ALA A 10 0.42 -13.53 -5.39
N MET A 11 1.67 -13.69 -5.87
CA MET A 11 2.13 -13.00 -7.08
C MET A 11 1.35 -13.44 -8.32
N CYS A 12 1.08 -14.74 -8.49
CA CYS A 12 0.27 -15.25 -9.59
C CYS A 12 -1.16 -14.69 -9.57
N VAL A 13 -1.81 -14.69 -8.40
CA VAL A 13 -3.17 -14.13 -8.24
C VAL A 13 -3.18 -12.63 -8.53
N THR A 14 -2.20 -11.90 -8.04
CA THR A 14 -2.06 -10.45 -8.31
C THR A 14 -1.90 -10.19 -9.81
N GLY A 15 -1.10 -10.98 -10.51
CA GLY A 15 -0.94 -10.90 -11.97
C GLY A 15 -2.24 -11.16 -12.73
N ILE A 16 -3.02 -12.17 -12.33
CA ILE A 16 -4.34 -12.46 -12.93
C ILE A 16 -5.33 -11.31 -12.69
N LEU A 17 -5.34 -10.72 -11.49
CA LEU A 17 -6.18 -9.57 -11.16
C LEU A 17 -5.80 -8.30 -11.94
N GLU A 18 -4.51 -8.13 -12.26
CA GLU A 18 -4.03 -7.04 -13.10
C GLU A 18 -4.45 -7.26 -14.57
N GLN A 19 -4.23 -8.46 -15.11
CA GLN A 19 -4.59 -8.81 -16.50
C GLN A 19 -6.10 -8.78 -16.75
N SER A 20 -6.90 -9.14 -15.75
CA SER A 20 -8.37 -9.12 -15.83
C SER A 20 -8.97 -7.71 -15.69
N GLY A 21 -8.16 -6.70 -15.39
CA GLY A 21 -8.61 -5.30 -15.29
C GLY A 21 -9.41 -4.97 -14.02
N VAL A 22 -9.63 -5.94 -13.12
CA VAL A 22 -10.34 -5.75 -11.85
C VAL A 22 -9.66 -4.67 -11.01
N LEU A 23 -8.32 -4.70 -10.98
CA LEU A 23 -7.49 -3.75 -10.27
C LEU A 23 -7.67 -2.31 -10.82
N SER A 24 -7.76 -2.18 -12.15
CA SER A 24 -7.96 -0.89 -12.82
C SER A 24 -9.37 -0.32 -12.56
N SER A 25 -10.40 -1.20 -12.53
CA SER A 25 -11.78 -0.80 -12.28
C SER A 25 -12.01 -0.32 -10.84
N LEU A 26 -11.27 -0.86 -9.87
CA LEU A 26 -11.30 -0.43 -8.47
C LEU A 26 -10.70 0.99 -8.28
N VAL A 27 -9.70 1.34 -9.10
CA VAL A 27 -8.95 2.60 -9.00
C VAL A 27 -9.61 3.72 -9.80
N GLU A 28 -10.26 3.39 -10.91
CA GLU A 28 -10.95 4.34 -11.77
C GLU A 28 -11.84 5.35 -11.01
N PRO A 29 -12.71 4.96 -10.06
CA PRO A 29 -13.54 5.90 -9.31
C PRO A 29 -12.72 6.78 -8.35
N LEU A 30 -11.63 6.27 -7.79
CA LEU A 30 -10.72 7.05 -6.94
C LEU A 30 -9.96 8.11 -7.76
N VAL A 31 -9.55 7.75 -8.97
CA VAL A 31 -8.84 8.64 -9.90
C VAL A 31 -9.74 9.67 -10.54
N LYS A 32 -10.98 9.32 -10.89
CA LYS A 32 -11.96 10.32 -11.36
C LYS A 32 -12.18 11.43 -10.34
N ARG A 33 -11.98 11.13 -9.05
CA ARG A 33 -12.15 12.06 -7.94
C ARG A 33 -10.95 12.99 -7.71
N THR A 34 -9.76 12.69 -8.25
CA THR A 34 -8.57 13.54 -8.07
C THR A 34 -8.52 14.74 -9.01
N GLN A 35 -9.36 14.79 -10.05
CA GLN A 35 -9.53 15.93 -10.97
C GLN A 35 -8.21 16.48 -11.57
N GLY A 36 -7.18 15.62 -11.74
CA GLY A 36 -5.90 16.00 -12.35
C GLY A 36 -4.97 16.87 -11.48
N SER A 37 -5.30 17.12 -10.21
CA SER A 37 -4.40 17.85 -9.31
C SER A 37 -3.30 16.94 -8.75
N THR A 38 -2.04 17.31 -8.93
CA THR A 38 -0.87 16.57 -8.42
C THR A 38 -0.97 16.28 -6.92
N PHE A 39 -1.39 17.26 -6.12
CA PHE A 39 -1.57 17.09 -4.68
C PHE A 39 -2.60 16.01 -4.35
N ARG A 40 -3.74 16.00 -5.04
CA ARG A 40 -4.79 15.02 -4.83
C ARG A 40 -4.38 13.62 -5.26
N ILE A 41 -3.58 13.50 -6.32
CA ILE A 41 -3.05 12.20 -6.77
C ILE A 41 -2.08 11.64 -5.73
N THR A 42 -1.16 12.47 -5.22
CA THR A 42 -0.25 12.08 -4.13
C THR A 42 -1.01 11.65 -2.89
N LEU A 43 -1.99 12.45 -2.45
CA LEU A 43 -2.81 12.12 -1.28
C LEU A 43 -3.61 10.83 -1.48
N ALA A 44 -4.23 10.65 -2.65
CA ALA A 44 -4.93 9.42 -2.99
C ALA A 44 -4.00 8.20 -2.99
N THR A 45 -2.76 8.37 -3.47
CA THR A 45 -1.73 7.31 -3.45
C THR A 45 -1.40 6.90 -2.02
N MET A 46 -1.18 7.87 -1.12
CA MET A 46 -0.89 7.59 0.29
C MET A 46 -2.05 6.87 0.98
N VAL A 47 -3.29 7.31 0.73
CA VAL A 47 -4.49 6.67 1.27
C VAL A 47 -4.65 5.25 0.74
N ILE A 48 -4.45 5.02 -0.56
CA ILE A 48 -4.52 3.69 -1.17
C ILE A 48 -3.43 2.78 -0.61
N ALA A 49 -2.20 3.28 -0.45
CA ALA A 49 -1.10 2.54 0.16
C ALA A 49 -1.45 2.13 1.60
N LEU A 50 -1.99 3.04 2.42
CA LEU A 50 -2.45 2.74 3.79
C LEU A 50 -3.58 1.70 3.82
N ILE A 51 -4.60 1.83 2.96
CA ILE A 51 -5.71 0.87 2.88
C ILE A 51 -5.18 -0.50 2.48
N THR A 52 -4.31 -0.55 1.48
CA THR A 52 -3.72 -1.80 1.02
C THR A 52 -2.86 -2.42 2.12
N ASN A 53 -2.16 -1.61 2.93
CA ASN A 53 -1.36 -2.06 4.07
C ASN A 53 -2.23 -2.54 5.24
N MET A 54 -3.41 -1.95 5.43
CA MET A 54 -4.38 -2.45 6.41
C MET A 54 -4.96 -3.80 5.99
N ILE A 55 -5.15 -4.04 4.69
CA ILE A 55 -5.65 -5.32 4.17
C ILE A 55 -4.52 -6.37 4.12
N GLY A 56 -3.32 -5.94 3.75
CA GLY A 56 -2.14 -6.78 3.57
C GLY A 56 -1.33 -6.92 4.86
N SER A 57 -1.21 -8.13 5.39
CA SER A 57 -0.34 -8.40 6.55
C SER A 57 1.17 -8.31 6.23
N SER A 58 1.55 -8.14 4.96
CA SER A 58 2.95 -7.98 4.53
C SER A 58 3.16 -6.75 3.63
N MET A 59 4.21 -5.99 3.93
CA MET A 59 4.57 -4.75 3.23
C MET A 59 4.92 -4.99 1.75
N LEU A 60 5.55 -6.12 1.43
CA LEU A 60 5.94 -6.45 0.06
C LEU A 60 4.74 -6.63 -0.87
N LEU A 61 3.75 -7.43 -0.47
CA LEU A 61 2.56 -7.66 -1.29
C LEU A 61 1.73 -6.37 -1.42
N THR A 62 1.65 -5.62 -0.33
CA THR A 62 0.96 -4.33 -0.29
C THR A 62 1.55 -3.34 -1.29
N SER A 63 2.87 -3.17 -1.31
CA SER A 63 3.55 -2.23 -2.20
C SER A 63 3.43 -2.63 -3.68
N ILE A 64 3.44 -3.94 -3.97
CA ILE A 64 3.22 -4.45 -5.34
C ILE A 64 1.81 -4.10 -5.82
N VAL A 65 0.79 -4.37 -5.00
CA VAL A 65 -0.61 -4.10 -5.33
C VAL A 65 -0.85 -2.59 -5.48
N ALA A 66 -0.42 -1.77 -4.52
CA ALA A 66 -0.54 -0.31 -4.59
C ALA A 66 0.20 0.30 -5.79
N GLY A 67 1.39 -0.22 -6.10
CA GLY A 67 2.18 0.19 -7.26
C GLY A 67 1.46 -0.14 -8.57
N SER A 68 0.95 -1.36 -8.70
CA SER A 68 0.16 -1.82 -9.85
C SER A 68 -1.10 -0.97 -10.07
N LEU A 69 -1.86 -0.71 -8.99
CA LEU A 69 -3.06 0.14 -8.97
C LEU A 69 -2.79 1.57 -9.51
N MET A 70 -1.72 2.22 -9.02
CA MET A 70 -1.46 3.65 -9.27
C MET A 70 -0.52 3.94 -10.46
N LYS A 71 0.15 2.92 -11.01
CA LYS A 71 1.08 3.06 -12.14
C LYS A 71 0.44 3.74 -13.36
N ASN A 72 -0.74 3.30 -13.77
CA ASN A 72 -1.45 3.88 -14.91
C ASN A 72 -1.90 5.31 -14.64
N VAL A 73 -2.20 5.64 -13.38
CA VAL A 73 -2.63 6.99 -12.95
C VAL A 73 -1.49 7.99 -13.08
N PHE A 74 -0.30 7.63 -12.59
CA PHE A 74 0.89 8.48 -12.71
C PHE A 74 1.29 8.68 -14.17
N LYS A 75 1.22 7.60 -14.97
CA LYS A 75 1.50 7.67 -16.41
C LYS A 75 0.52 8.60 -17.15
N ASN A 76 -0.79 8.48 -16.89
CA ASN A 76 -1.81 9.30 -17.54
C ASN A 76 -1.76 10.78 -17.13
N ASN A 77 -1.21 11.09 -15.95
CA ASN A 77 -1.06 12.46 -15.45
C ASN A 77 0.36 13.03 -15.66
N ASN A 78 1.22 12.36 -16.45
CA ASN A 78 2.61 12.75 -16.68
C ASN A 78 3.42 13.00 -15.40
N LEU A 79 3.20 12.18 -14.37
CA LEU A 79 3.93 12.25 -13.10
C LEU A 79 5.11 11.29 -13.08
N ALA A 80 6.19 11.71 -12.43
CA ALA A 80 7.41 10.93 -12.27
C ALA A 80 7.13 9.64 -11.45
N PRO A 81 7.51 8.44 -11.94
CA PRO A 81 7.29 7.18 -11.23
C PRO A 81 8.04 7.09 -9.89
N GLU A 82 9.11 7.87 -9.70
CA GLU A 82 9.86 7.97 -8.46
C GLU A 82 9.00 8.56 -7.32
N ASN A 83 8.08 9.46 -7.66
CA ASN A 83 7.13 9.99 -6.69
C ASN A 83 6.10 8.95 -6.27
N LEU A 84 5.74 8.02 -7.17
CA LEU A 84 4.83 6.92 -6.83
C LEU A 84 5.46 5.99 -5.80
N THR A 85 6.69 5.52 -6.07
CA THR A 85 7.39 4.62 -5.15
C THR A 85 7.70 5.30 -3.82
N ARG A 86 8.13 6.57 -3.84
CA ARG A 86 8.32 7.36 -2.61
C ARG A 86 7.04 7.47 -1.78
N ASN A 87 5.91 7.83 -2.40
CA ASN A 87 4.65 7.97 -1.68
C ASN A 87 4.14 6.65 -1.10
N ILE A 88 4.33 5.53 -1.83
CA ILE A 88 3.99 4.19 -1.34
C ILE A 88 4.86 3.82 -0.14
N GLU A 89 6.16 4.09 -0.21
CA GLU A 89 7.10 3.77 0.87
C GLU A 89 6.85 4.63 2.12
N ASP A 90 6.63 5.93 1.95
CA ASP A 90 6.32 6.85 3.05
C ASP A 90 5.03 6.43 3.77
N ALA A 91 3.97 6.15 3.00
CA ALA A 91 2.69 5.70 3.56
C ALA A 91 2.78 4.28 4.16
N GLY A 92 3.54 3.39 3.53
CA GLY A 92 3.75 2.02 3.99
C GLY A 92 4.50 1.98 5.31
N THR A 93 5.61 2.72 5.41
CA THR A 93 6.51 2.73 6.57
C THR A 93 5.85 3.40 7.77
N MET A 94 5.18 4.54 7.57
CA MET A 94 4.47 5.22 8.67
C MET A 94 3.20 4.45 9.09
N GLY A 95 2.52 3.76 8.16
CA GLY A 95 1.30 3.02 8.45
C GLY A 95 1.53 1.65 9.09
N ALA A 96 2.63 0.96 8.74
CA ALA A 96 2.90 -0.40 9.17
C ALA A 96 2.92 -0.61 10.71
N PRO A 97 3.54 0.25 11.54
CA PRO A 97 3.58 0.04 12.98
C PRO A 97 2.26 0.38 13.70
N VAL A 98 1.30 1.00 13.01
CA VAL A 98 -0.01 1.36 13.57
C VAL A 98 -1.02 0.22 13.44
N ILE A 99 -0.81 -0.68 12.47
CA ILE A 99 -1.77 -1.72 12.11
C ILE A 99 -1.50 -2.96 12.98
N PRO A 100 -2.42 -3.34 13.90
CA PRO A 100 -2.15 -4.31 14.97
C PRO A 100 -2.00 -5.77 14.50
N TRP A 101 -2.18 -6.04 13.20
CA TRP A 101 -1.98 -7.35 12.57
C TRP A 101 -0.87 -7.32 11.51
N ASN A 102 -0.08 -6.25 11.47
CA ASN A 102 1.08 -6.12 10.60
C ASN A 102 2.32 -6.67 11.31
N SER A 103 3.14 -7.43 10.58
CA SER A 103 4.37 -8.01 11.12
C SER A 103 5.31 -6.97 11.76
N ASN A 104 5.32 -5.74 11.26
CA ASN A 104 6.15 -4.67 11.80
C ASN A 104 5.66 -4.19 13.17
N GLU A 105 4.34 -4.08 13.36
CA GLU A 105 3.75 -3.75 14.66
C GLU A 105 4.06 -4.84 15.68
N ILE A 106 3.80 -6.10 15.35
CA ILE A 106 4.01 -7.25 16.25
C ILE A 106 5.47 -7.30 16.71
N TYR A 107 6.41 -7.02 15.82
CA TYR A 107 7.82 -6.98 16.15
C TYR A 107 8.15 -5.82 17.10
N CYS A 108 7.63 -4.63 16.83
CA CYS A 108 7.83 -3.45 17.68
C CYS A 108 7.17 -3.57 19.05
N SER A 109 5.94 -4.09 19.14
CA SER A 109 5.24 -4.30 20.40
C SER A 109 5.88 -5.40 21.24
N TYR A 110 6.43 -6.45 20.61
CA TYR A 110 7.20 -7.48 21.30
C TYR A 110 8.52 -6.95 21.88
N LEU A 111 9.26 -6.13 21.12
CA LEU A 111 10.54 -5.57 21.57
C LEU A 111 10.39 -4.49 22.65
N LEU A 112 9.44 -3.59 22.46
CA LEU A 112 9.26 -2.42 23.34
C LEU A 112 8.34 -2.73 24.52
N ALA A 113 7.59 -3.83 24.50
CA ALA A 113 6.54 -4.16 25.47
C ALA A 113 5.47 -3.05 25.61
N VAL A 114 5.28 -2.27 24.54
CA VAL A 114 4.32 -1.15 24.46
C VAL A 114 3.17 -1.56 23.55
N SER A 115 1.94 -1.17 23.90
CA SER A 115 0.78 -1.47 23.06
C SER A 115 0.83 -0.68 21.74
N PRO A 116 0.27 -1.22 20.64
CA PRO A 116 0.21 -0.51 19.36
C PRO A 116 -0.44 0.87 19.46
N TYR A 117 -1.41 1.04 20.37
CA TYR A 117 -2.04 2.34 20.64
C TYR A 117 -1.10 3.37 21.26
N ALA A 118 -0.18 2.93 22.12
CA ALA A 118 0.83 3.81 22.68
C ALA A 118 1.93 4.13 21.65
N TYR A 119 2.22 3.22 20.71
CA TYR A 119 3.09 3.49 19.57
C TYR A 119 2.46 4.53 18.62
N PHE A 120 1.16 4.42 18.34
CA PHE A 120 0.42 5.40 17.55
C PHE A 120 0.47 6.81 18.16
N HIS A 121 0.33 6.92 19.49
CA HIS A 121 0.40 8.20 20.18
C HIS A 121 1.81 8.83 20.16
N MET A 122 2.88 8.02 20.08
CA MET A 122 4.26 8.54 19.98
C MET A 122 4.68 8.86 18.53
N SER A 123 3.96 8.34 17.54
CA SER A 123 4.30 8.49 16.12
C SER A 123 3.80 9.79 15.49
N PHE A 124 3.04 10.61 16.24
CA PHE A 124 2.50 11.92 15.86
C PHE A 124 2.75 12.94 16.97
#